data_AF-A0A660M692-F1
#
_entry.id   AF-A0A660M692-F1
#
_cell.length_a   1.000
_cell.length_b   1.000
_cell.length_c   1.000
_cell.angle_alpha   90.00
_cell.angle_beta   90.00
_cell.angle_gamma   90.00
#
_symmetry.space_group_name_H-M   'P 1'
#
loop_
_entity.id
_entity.type
_entity.pdbx_description
1 polymer ?
#
loop_
_entity_poly.entity_id
_entity_poly.type
_entity_poly.pdbx_seq_one_letter_code
_entity_poly.pdbx_strand_id
1 'polypeptide(L)'
;MANKNLTRAKKVKNDEFYTQYDDIEKECERYRDQFYGKIIYCNCDDPENSNFFLYFANNFKFFGLKKLITTHYDSERPTYKLELTEEMIEDGAVTAECAKKTLLKGNGDFRNQESIKLLKEADIIITNPPFSLFREYIAQLIKYGKQFLIMGNNNSITYKEIFKLIKENKIWLGYDVNKTMEFALSDSYEKWSRIENGVKYGKVPAISWFTNLETDKRHQELILYKKYTAEEFPKYDNYDAIEVSKVVDIPQDYDGVMGVPITFLDKFNPDQFELIGSNRW
;
A
#
# COMPACT_ATOMS: atom_id res chain seq x y z
N MET A 1 -36.97 7.65 7.89
CA MET A 1 -37.08 6.87 6.64
C MET A 1 -35.70 6.29 6.33
N ALA A 2 -35.59 4.97 6.30
CA ALA A 2 -34.30 4.28 6.23
C ALA A 2 -33.63 4.45 4.86
N ASN A 3 -32.32 4.70 4.91
CA ASN A 3 -31.36 4.87 3.81
C ASN A 3 -31.37 3.73 2.79
N LYS A 4 -32.34 3.72 1.87
CA LYS A 4 -32.36 2.76 0.75
C LYS A 4 -31.22 2.98 -0.26
N ASN A 5 -30.67 4.19 -0.35
CA ASN A 5 -29.62 4.53 -1.32
C ASN A 5 -28.20 4.08 -0.90
N LEU A 6 -27.90 4.01 0.40
CA LEU A 6 -26.58 3.55 0.88
C LEU A 6 -26.39 2.02 0.76
N THR A 7 -27.47 1.24 0.74
CA THR A 7 -27.41 -0.22 0.56
C THR A 7 -27.25 -0.66 -0.89
N ARG A 8 -27.57 0.19 -1.87
CA ARG A 8 -27.44 -0.15 -3.30
C ARG A 8 -26.02 0.04 -3.82
N ALA A 9 -25.25 0.98 -3.24
CA ALA A 9 -23.83 1.18 -3.52
C ALA A 9 -22.92 0.05 -3.01
N LYS A 10 -23.43 -0.85 -2.16
CA LYS A 10 -22.69 -2.04 -1.68
C LYS A 10 -22.67 -3.21 -2.68
N LYS A 11 -23.40 -3.11 -3.80
CA LYS A 11 -23.61 -4.24 -4.73
C LYS A 11 -22.81 -4.18 -6.03
N VAL A 12 -22.09 -3.09 -6.28
CA VAL A 12 -21.17 -2.98 -7.41
C VAL A 12 -19.79 -2.74 -6.80
N LYS A 13 -19.11 -3.83 -6.44
CA LYS A 13 -17.72 -3.80 -5.96
C LYS A 13 -16.82 -3.59 -7.18
N ASN A 14 -16.84 -2.38 -7.72
CA ASN A 14 -15.86 -1.96 -8.69
C ASN A 14 -14.72 -1.34 -7.88
N ASP A 15 -13.77 -2.18 -7.46
CA ASP A 15 -12.50 -1.79 -6.85
C ASP A 15 -11.31 -2.15 -7.77
N GLU A 16 -11.58 -2.45 -9.04
CA GLU A 16 -10.58 -2.78 -10.06
C GLU A 16 -9.87 -1.51 -10.53
N PHE A 17 -8.84 -1.12 -9.78
CA PHE A 17 -7.98 0.02 -10.08
C PHE A 17 -6.60 -0.48 -10.52
N TYR A 18 -6.30 -0.33 -11.81
CA TYR A 18 -5.01 -0.70 -12.37
C TYR A 18 -4.02 0.45 -12.18
N THR A 19 -3.01 0.23 -11.33
CA THR A 19 -1.95 1.20 -11.01
C THR A 19 -1.09 1.46 -12.24
N GLN A 20 -0.67 2.72 -12.45
CA GLN A 20 0.23 3.07 -13.55
C GLN A 20 1.65 2.60 -13.30
N TYR A 21 2.37 2.29 -14.39
CA TYR A 21 3.75 1.82 -14.33
C TYR A 21 4.66 2.83 -13.63
N ASP A 22 4.57 4.12 -13.98
CA ASP A 22 5.40 5.18 -13.42
C ASP A 22 5.20 5.36 -11.90
N ASP A 23 3.98 5.18 -11.40
CA ASP A 23 3.69 5.24 -9.95
C ASP A 23 4.34 4.06 -9.20
N ILE A 24 4.39 2.88 -9.84
CA ILE A 24 5.05 1.68 -9.29
C ILE A 24 6.57 1.87 -9.30
N GLU A 25 7.14 2.30 -10.43
CA GLU A 25 8.56 2.52 -10.61
C GLU A 25 9.09 3.51 -9.56
N LYS A 26 8.47 4.70 -9.49
CA LYS A 26 8.86 5.78 -8.59
C LYS A 26 8.91 5.36 -7.12
N GLU A 27 7.98 4.51 -6.68
CA GLU A 27 7.98 3.99 -5.32
C GLU A 27 8.97 2.81 -5.16
N CYS A 28 8.88 1.79 -6.03
CA CYS A 28 9.60 0.52 -5.85
C CYS A 28 11.12 0.67 -6.01
N GLU A 29 11.62 1.56 -6.86
CA GLU A 29 13.07 1.80 -7.01
C GLU A 29 13.74 2.19 -5.68
N ARG A 30 12.98 2.82 -4.76
CA ARG A 30 13.48 3.25 -3.45
C ARG A 30 13.77 2.10 -2.49
N TYR A 31 13.31 0.89 -2.78
CA TYR A 31 13.46 -0.30 -1.94
C TYR A 31 14.39 -1.36 -2.57
N ARG A 32 15.08 -1.00 -3.67
CA ARG A 32 15.88 -1.92 -4.50
C ARG A 32 16.73 -2.89 -3.70
N ASP A 33 17.50 -2.39 -2.74
CA ASP A 33 18.46 -3.19 -1.96
C ASP A 33 17.78 -4.28 -1.11
N GLN A 34 16.50 -4.09 -0.78
CA GLN A 34 15.71 -5.03 0.00
C GLN A 34 15.08 -6.14 -0.86
N PHE A 35 15.07 -6.00 -2.20
CA PHE A 35 14.49 -6.97 -3.13
C PHE A 35 15.47 -8.07 -3.57
N TYR A 36 16.77 -7.86 -3.38
CA TYR A 36 17.78 -8.81 -3.84
C TYR A 36 17.61 -10.21 -3.20
N GLY A 37 17.59 -11.23 -4.06
CA GLY A 37 17.41 -12.63 -3.69
C GLY A 37 16.02 -12.98 -3.15
N LYS A 38 15.04 -12.07 -3.25
CA LYS A 38 13.69 -12.27 -2.70
C LYS A 38 12.72 -12.91 -3.67
N ILE A 39 11.73 -13.58 -3.11
CA ILE A 39 10.52 -14.01 -3.80
C ILE A 39 9.46 -12.93 -3.64
N ILE A 40 9.08 -12.28 -4.75
CA ILE A 40 8.04 -11.25 -4.76
C ILE A 40 6.72 -11.88 -5.22
N TYR A 41 5.62 -11.53 -4.55
CA TYR A 41 4.28 -11.95 -4.93
C TYR A 41 3.35 -10.75 -5.12
N CYS A 42 2.85 -10.62 -6.35
CA CYS A 42 1.97 -9.54 -6.80
C CYS A 42 0.59 -10.11 -7.15
N ASN A 43 -0.22 -10.54 -6.18
CA ASN A 43 -1.59 -11.00 -6.49
C ASN A 43 -2.44 -9.84 -7.03
N CYS A 44 -3.23 -10.09 -8.06
CA CYS A 44 -4.01 -9.05 -8.75
C CYS A 44 -5.26 -9.61 -9.45
N ASP A 45 -6.09 -8.71 -9.97
CA ASP A 45 -7.31 -9.08 -10.70
C ASP A 45 -7.03 -9.56 -12.12
N ASP A 46 -5.93 -9.12 -12.77
CA ASP A 46 -5.49 -9.64 -14.07
C ASP A 46 -3.96 -9.53 -14.24
N PRO A 47 -3.22 -10.66 -14.15
CA PRO A 47 -1.77 -10.69 -14.32
C PRO A 47 -1.27 -10.23 -15.68
N GLU A 48 -2.03 -10.46 -16.75
CA GLU A 48 -1.60 -10.11 -18.12
C GLU A 48 -1.67 -8.60 -18.38
N ASN A 49 -2.49 -7.88 -17.61
CA ASN A 49 -2.61 -6.42 -17.65
C ASN A 49 -2.06 -5.72 -16.39
N SER A 50 -1.37 -6.47 -15.52
CA SER A 50 -0.84 -5.94 -14.25
C SER A 50 0.50 -5.24 -14.46
N ASN A 51 0.52 -3.91 -14.31
CA ASN A 51 1.77 -3.15 -14.33
C ASN A 51 2.74 -3.56 -13.20
N PHE A 52 2.26 -4.08 -12.07
CA PHE A 52 3.14 -4.65 -11.04
C PHE A 52 3.90 -5.86 -11.58
N PHE A 53 3.19 -6.79 -12.22
CA PHE A 53 3.81 -7.96 -12.80
C PHE A 53 4.77 -7.57 -13.92
N LEU A 54 4.33 -6.71 -14.84
CA LEU A 54 5.15 -6.20 -15.95
C LEU A 54 6.43 -5.52 -15.46
N TYR A 55 6.31 -4.61 -14.48
CA TYR A 55 7.44 -3.89 -13.89
C TYR A 55 8.48 -4.85 -13.30
N PHE A 56 8.08 -5.77 -12.43
CA PHE A 56 9.02 -6.70 -11.81
C PHE A 56 9.54 -7.76 -12.78
N ALA A 57 8.78 -8.15 -13.80
CA ALA A 57 9.24 -9.06 -14.85
C ALA A 57 10.34 -8.40 -15.70
N ASN A 58 10.10 -7.18 -16.18
CA ASN A 58 11.07 -6.42 -16.99
C ASN A 58 12.33 -6.06 -16.20
N ASN A 59 12.20 -5.86 -14.89
CA ASN A 59 13.31 -5.52 -13.99
C ASN A 59 13.80 -6.70 -13.15
N PHE A 60 13.44 -7.94 -13.50
CA PHE A 60 13.73 -9.12 -12.67
C PHE A 60 15.21 -9.26 -12.35
N LYS A 61 16.07 -9.15 -13.37
CA LYS A 61 17.54 -9.16 -13.23
C LYS A 61 18.07 -7.94 -12.51
N PHE A 62 17.50 -6.76 -12.78
CA PHE A 62 17.93 -5.49 -12.19
C PHE A 62 17.77 -5.46 -10.67
N PHE A 63 16.66 -6.04 -10.19
CA PHE A 63 16.39 -6.24 -8.76
C PHE A 63 17.05 -7.49 -8.17
N GLY A 64 17.60 -8.38 -9.01
CA GLY A 64 18.18 -9.65 -8.57
C GLY A 64 17.16 -10.54 -7.88
N LEU A 65 15.93 -10.61 -8.39
CA LEU A 65 14.87 -11.42 -7.79
C LEU A 65 15.18 -12.90 -7.94
N LYS A 66 14.84 -13.68 -6.91
CA LYS A 66 14.90 -15.14 -6.97
C LYS A 66 13.72 -15.72 -7.75
N LYS A 67 12.53 -15.16 -7.50
CA LYS A 67 11.26 -15.61 -8.10
C LYS A 67 10.23 -14.48 -8.05
N LEU A 68 9.42 -14.40 -9.09
CA LEU A 68 8.26 -13.51 -9.17
C LEU A 68 7.02 -14.37 -9.36
N ILE A 69 6.00 -14.10 -8.56
CA ILE A 69 4.72 -14.81 -8.59
C ILE A 69 3.61 -13.79 -8.76
N THR A 70 2.59 -14.12 -9.54
CA THR A 70 1.32 -13.42 -9.55
C THR A 70 0.17 -14.39 -9.76
N THR A 71 -0.99 -14.09 -9.21
CA THR A 71 -2.22 -14.88 -9.38
C THR A 71 -3.28 -14.01 -10.01
N HIS A 72 -4.10 -14.63 -10.86
CA HIS A 72 -5.31 -14.05 -11.43
C HIS A 72 -6.48 -14.28 -10.49
N TYR A 73 -7.20 -13.23 -10.10
CA TYR A 73 -8.45 -13.35 -9.34
C TYR A 73 -9.67 -13.23 -10.25
N ASP A 74 -10.63 -14.14 -10.08
CA ASP A 74 -11.95 -14.07 -10.73
C ASP A 74 -13.01 -14.50 -9.70
N SER A 75 -14.17 -13.87 -9.69
CA SER A 75 -15.19 -14.18 -8.67
C SER A 75 -15.91 -15.51 -8.88
N GLU A 76 -15.90 -16.07 -10.10
CA GLU A 76 -16.79 -17.19 -10.48
C GLU A 76 -16.04 -18.46 -10.87
N ARG A 77 -14.85 -18.35 -11.48
CA ARG A 77 -14.17 -19.49 -12.10
C ARG A 77 -12.76 -19.73 -11.54
N PRO A 78 -12.25 -20.96 -11.66
CA PRO A 78 -10.84 -21.23 -11.46
C PRO A 78 -9.98 -20.38 -12.39
N THR A 79 -8.81 -19.99 -11.89
CA THR A 79 -7.92 -19.07 -12.60
C THR A 79 -6.53 -19.68 -12.80
N TYR A 80 -5.49 -18.86 -12.82
CA TYR A 80 -4.12 -19.28 -13.05
C TYR A 80 -3.15 -18.39 -12.27
N LYS A 81 -1.90 -18.84 -12.18
CA LYS A 81 -0.76 -18.05 -11.75
C LYS A 81 0.26 -17.92 -12.87
N LEU A 82 1.03 -16.84 -12.84
CA LEU A 82 2.26 -16.69 -13.63
C LEU A 82 3.45 -16.71 -12.67
N GLU A 83 4.52 -17.37 -13.10
CA GLU A 83 5.76 -17.46 -12.34
C GLU A 83 6.97 -17.23 -13.23
N LEU A 84 7.92 -16.43 -12.73
CA LEU A 84 9.25 -16.28 -13.29
C LEU A 84 10.29 -16.71 -12.25
N THR A 85 11.30 -17.45 -12.69
CA THR A 85 12.42 -17.89 -11.85
C THR A 85 13.72 -17.65 -12.60
N GLU A 86 14.83 -17.59 -11.88
CA GLU A 86 16.16 -17.40 -12.50
C GLU A 86 16.49 -18.44 -13.57
N GLU A 87 15.98 -19.67 -13.45
CA GLU A 87 16.22 -20.76 -14.40
C GLU A 87 15.48 -20.61 -15.73
N MET A 88 14.42 -19.79 -15.76
CA MET A 88 13.61 -19.55 -16.98
C MET A 88 14.23 -18.45 -17.87
N ILE A 89 15.45 -18.03 -17.54
CA ILE A 89 16.15 -16.94 -18.19
C ILE A 89 17.16 -17.52 -19.17
N GLU A 90 16.81 -17.58 -20.45
CA GLU A 90 17.76 -17.91 -21.53
C GLU A 90 18.22 -16.64 -22.27
N ASP A 91 19.55 -16.50 -22.45
CA ASP A 91 20.29 -15.58 -23.35
C ASP A 91 19.59 -14.29 -23.83
N GLY A 92 19.10 -13.45 -22.90
CA GLY A 92 18.50 -12.17 -23.24
C GLY A 92 17.93 -11.36 -22.07
N ALA A 93 17.15 -10.32 -22.42
CA ALA A 93 16.33 -9.55 -21.48
C ALA A 93 15.17 -10.42 -20.96
N VAL A 94 14.82 -10.27 -19.68
CA VAL A 94 13.66 -10.96 -19.09
C VAL A 94 12.43 -10.11 -19.36
N THR A 95 11.38 -10.73 -19.91
CA THR A 95 10.11 -10.06 -20.16
C THR A 95 8.95 -10.89 -19.60
N ALA A 96 7.77 -10.28 -19.49
CA ALA A 96 6.57 -10.94 -18.95
C ALA A 96 6.19 -12.22 -19.72
N GLU A 97 6.56 -12.33 -21.00
CA GLU A 97 6.28 -13.45 -21.88
C GLU A 97 7.05 -14.73 -21.51
N CYS A 98 8.16 -14.62 -20.77
CA CYS A 98 8.90 -15.78 -20.28
C CYS A 98 8.17 -16.52 -19.14
N ALA A 99 7.08 -15.95 -18.63
CA ALA A 99 6.44 -16.44 -17.43
C ALA A 99 5.68 -17.76 -17.65
N LYS A 100 5.90 -18.71 -16.75
CA LYS A 100 5.19 -19.98 -16.76
C LYS A 100 3.77 -19.79 -16.24
N LYS A 101 2.78 -20.01 -17.11
CA LYS A 101 1.36 -20.05 -16.75
C LYS A 101 0.96 -21.42 -16.20
N THR A 102 0.38 -21.45 -15.00
CA THR A 102 -0.12 -22.67 -14.35
C THR A 102 -1.55 -22.46 -13.87
N LEU A 103 -2.47 -23.37 -14.22
CA LEU A 103 -3.86 -23.31 -13.75
C LEU A 103 -3.95 -23.55 -12.25
N LEU A 104 -4.81 -22.77 -11.59
CA LEU A 104 -5.20 -22.94 -10.19
C LEU A 104 -6.50 -23.75 -10.12
N LYS A 105 -6.74 -24.41 -8.99
CA LYS A 105 -8.02 -25.06 -8.71
C LYS A 105 -9.04 -24.04 -8.19
N GLY A 106 -8.57 -23.08 -7.41
CA GLY A 106 -9.33 -21.96 -6.88
C GLY A 106 -9.37 -20.77 -7.82
N ASN A 107 -10.01 -19.71 -7.34
CA ASN A 107 -10.34 -18.54 -8.13
C ASN A 107 -9.35 -17.38 -7.94
N GLY A 108 -8.19 -17.65 -7.31
CA GLY A 108 -7.14 -16.67 -7.05
C GLY A 108 -7.37 -15.72 -5.88
N ASP A 109 -8.49 -15.83 -5.15
CA ASP A 109 -8.74 -14.98 -3.98
C ASP A 109 -7.62 -15.15 -2.95
N PHE A 110 -7.10 -14.06 -2.38
CA PHE A 110 -5.98 -14.10 -1.42
C PHE A 110 -6.28 -14.94 -0.16
N ARG A 111 -7.54 -15.28 0.09
CA ARG A 111 -8.00 -16.11 1.21
C ARG A 111 -8.04 -17.61 0.85
N ASN A 112 -7.94 -17.95 -0.43
CA ASN A 112 -7.91 -19.34 -0.87
C ASN A 112 -6.63 -20.06 -0.41
N GLN A 113 -6.73 -21.37 -0.18
CA GLN A 113 -5.61 -22.18 0.29
C GLN A 113 -4.42 -22.18 -0.68
N GLU A 114 -4.66 -22.14 -1.99
CA GLU A 114 -3.58 -22.04 -3.00
C GLU A 114 -2.87 -20.69 -2.91
N SER A 115 -3.62 -19.58 -2.85
CA SER A 115 -3.05 -18.23 -2.67
C SER A 115 -2.30 -18.09 -1.34
N ILE A 116 -2.79 -18.69 -0.26
CA ILE A 116 -2.10 -18.72 1.04
C ILE A 116 -0.79 -19.52 0.97
N LYS A 117 -0.73 -20.60 0.17
CA LYS A 117 0.53 -21.34 -0.02
C LYS A 117 1.57 -20.48 -0.74
N LEU A 118 1.16 -19.75 -1.79
CA LEU A 118 2.02 -18.81 -2.50
C LEU A 118 2.46 -17.65 -1.60
N LEU A 119 1.53 -17.11 -0.80
CA LEU A 119 1.84 -16.10 0.21
C LEU A 119 2.91 -16.59 1.19
N LYS A 120 2.80 -17.83 1.67
CA LYS A 120 3.78 -18.42 2.59
C LYS A 120 5.15 -18.60 1.96
N GLU A 121 5.20 -18.94 0.68
CA GLU A 121 6.43 -19.05 -0.11
C GLU A 121 7.11 -17.69 -0.34
N ALA A 122 6.33 -16.64 -0.59
CA ALA A 122 6.85 -15.31 -0.90
C ALA A 122 7.49 -14.62 0.30
N ASP A 123 8.52 -13.81 0.05
CA ASP A 123 9.17 -12.98 1.07
C ASP A 123 8.47 -11.63 1.19
N ILE A 124 8.17 -11.00 0.05
CA ILE A 124 7.62 -9.64 -0.04
C ILE A 124 6.37 -9.63 -0.90
N ILE A 125 5.32 -8.98 -0.40
CA ILE A 125 4.05 -8.82 -1.12
C ILE A 125 3.94 -7.39 -1.64
N ILE A 126 3.80 -7.23 -2.95
CA ILE A 126 3.78 -5.91 -3.59
C ILE A 126 2.59 -5.82 -4.54
N THR A 127 1.57 -5.03 -4.18
CA THR A 127 0.33 -4.96 -4.95
C THR A 127 -0.55 -3.75 -4.58
N ASN A 128 -1.59 -3.53 -5.37
CA ASN A 128 -2.73 -2.67 -5.04
C ASN A 128 -3.93 -3.56 -4.64
N PRO A 129 -4.13 -3.88 -3.35
CA PRO A 129 -5.25 -4.71 -2.92
C PRO A 129 -6.59 -3.95 -3.03
N PRO A 130 -7.73 -4.66 -3.12
CA PRO A 130 -9.05 -4.01 -3.06
C PRO A 130 -9.19 -3.20 -1.77
N PHE A 131 -9.46 -1.89 -1.88
CA PHE A 131 -9.51 -1.01 -0.73
C PHE A 131 -10.58 -1.41 0.30
N SER A 132 -11.69 -2.01 -0.16
CA SER A 132 -12.73 -2.55 0.71
C SER A 132 -12.28 -3.72 1.59
N LEU A 133 -11.19 -4.41 1.20
CA LEU A 133 -10.61 -5.55 1.92
C LEU A 133 -9.28 -5.22 2.60
N PHE A 134 -8.82 -3.97 2.56
CA PHE A 134 -7.50 -3.54 3.04
C PHE A 134 -7.17 -4.01 4.47
N ARG A 135 -8.11 -3.90 5.41
CA ARG A 135 -7.91 -4.35 6.80
C ARG A 135 -7.73 -5.86 6.93
N GLU A 136 -8.54 -6.62 6.20
CA GLU A 136 -8.45 -8.09 6.18
C GLU A 136 -7.15 -8.54 5.54
N TYR A 137 -6.76 -7.87 4.46
CA TYR A 137 -5.52 -8.13 3.74
C TYR A 137 -4.29 -7.85 4.62
N ILE A 138 -4.17 -6.67 5.24
CA ILE A 138 -3.10 -6.34 6.20
C ILE A 138 -3.06 -7.35 7.35
N ALA A 139 -4.21 -7.70 7.95
CA ALA A 139 -4.26 -8.67 9.03
C ALA A 139 -3.69 -10.04 8.60
N GLN A 140 -3.92 -10.45 7.36
CA GLN A 140 -3.35 -11.67 6.80
C GLN A 140 -1.83 -11.56 6.63
N LEU A 141 -1.32 -10.44 6.09
CA LEU A 141 0.12 -10.23 5.91
C LEU A 141 0.87 -10.24 7.24
N ILE A 142 0.34 -9.55 8.26
CA ILE A 142 0.88 -9.54 9.62
C ILE A 142 0.83 -10.94 10.23
N LYS A 143 -0.28 -11.67 10.07
CA LYS A 143 -0.42 -13.05 10.58
C LYS A 143 0.65 -14.00 10.04
N TYR A 144 1.05 -13.82 8.78
CA TYR A 144 2.08 -14.66 8.16
C TYR A 144 3.48 -14.05 8.18
N GLY A 145 3.68 -12.94 8.91
CA GLY A 145 4.98 -12.30 9.07
C GLY A 145 5.60 -11.83 7.75
N LYS A 146 4.76 -11.36 6.82
CA LYS A 146 5.21 -10.96 5.48
C LYS A 146 5.73 -9.54 5.48
N GLN A 147 6.80 -9.33 4.71
CA GLN A 147 7.17 -7.99 4.29
C GLN A 147 6.24 -7.56 3.15
N PHE A 148 5.92 -6.26 3.05
CA PHE A 148 5.03 -5.79 2.02
C PHE A 148 5.22 -4.32 1.67
N LEU A 149 4.83 -3.96 0.45
CA LEU A 149 4.69 -2.60 -0.06
C LEU A 149 3.39 -2.54 -0.86
N ILE A 150 2.34 -1.94 -0.29
CA ILE A 150 1.01 -1.98 -0.88
C ILE A 150 0.34 -0.63 -0.93
N MET A 151 -0.53 -0.43 -1.92
CA MET A 151 -1.33 0.79 -2.01
C MET A 151 -2.56 0.71 -1.12
N GLY A 152 -3.00 1.85 -0.62
CA GLY A 152 -4.24 1.94 0.12
C GLY A 152 -4.76 3.37 0.16
N ASN A 153 -6.03 3.53 0.51
CA ASN A 153 -6.57 4.85 0.78
C ASN A 153 -6.06 5.35 2.15
N ASN A 154 -5.65 6.61 2.23
CA ASN A 154 -5.10 7.28 3.41
C ASN A 154 -6.06 7.27 4.61
N ASN A 155 -7.38 7.19 4.36
CA ASN A 155 -8.37 7.00 5.43
C ASN A 155 -8.13 5.72 6.25
N SER A 156 -7.45 4.72 5.67
CA SER A 156 -7.14 3.45 6.34
C SER A 156 -6.28 3.62 7.58
N ILE A 157 -5.43 4.65 7.62
CA ILE A 157 -4.64 5.03 8.80
C ILE A 157 -5.54 5.19 10.03
N THR A 158 -6.75 5.73 9.84
CA THR A 158 -7.64 6.06 10.95
C THR A 158 -8.33 4.85 11.54
N TYR A 159 -8.31 3.70 10.86
CA TYR A 159 -8.91 2.48 11.39
C TYR A 159 -8.15 1.99 12.63
N LYS A 160 -8.89 1.63 13.68
CA LYS A 160 -8.33 1.23 14.98
C LYS A 160 -7.24 0.16 14.86
N GLU A 161 -7.46 -0.85 14.02
CA GLU A 161 -6.53 -1.96 13.83
C GLU A 161 -5.26 -1.53 13.09
N ILE A 162 -5.37 -0.61 12.13
CA ILE A 162 -4.24 -0.11 11.34
C ILE A 162 -3.42 0.89 12.15
N PHE A 163 -4.06 1.86 12.81
CA PHE A 163 -3.37 2.81 13.68
C PHE A 163 -2.60 2.10 14.79
N LYS A 164 -3.18 1.04 15.38
CA LYS A 164 -2.48 0.21 16.37
C LYS A 164 -1.17 -0.36 15.81
N LEU A 165 -1.18 -0.87 14.59
CA LEU A 165 0.02 -1.41 13.95
C LEU A 165 1.06 -0.32 13.64
N ILE A 166 0.62 0.89 13.27
CA ILE A 166 1.51 2.05 13.07
C ILE A 166 2.16 2.46 14.39
N LYS A 167 1.36 2.60 15.45
CA LYS A 167 1.84 2.93 16.80
C LYS A 167 2.85 1.89 17.31
N GLU A 168 2.61 0.61 17.04
CA GLU A 168 3.51 -0.49 17.42
C GLU A 168 4.71 -0.64 16.47
N ASN A 169 4.94 0.30 15.54
CA ASN A 169 6.01 0.28 14.56
C ASN A 169 6.04 -1.02 13.71
N LYS A 170 4.87 -1.60 13.42
CA LYS A 170 4.72 -2.80 12.58
C LYS A 170 4.42 -2.47 11.11
N ILE A 171 3.90 -1.27 10.87
CA ILE A 171 3.55 -0.73 9.55
C ILE A 171 3.83 0.77 9.56
N TRP A 172 4.29 1.32 8.45
CA TRP A 172 4.45 2.76 8.22
C TRP A 172 4.05 3.12 6.80
N LEU A 173 4.12 4.41 6.49
CA LEU A 173 3.82 4.94 5.16
C LEU A 173 5.07 4.91 4.28
N GLY A 174 4.88 4.65 2.99
CA GLY A 174 5.94 4.69 1.98
C GLY A 174 6.32 6.13 1.59
N TYR A 175 6.91 6.29 0.41
CA TYR A 175 7.39 7.60 -0.05
C TYR A 175 6.24 8.49 -0.51
N ASP A 176 5.37 7.98 -1.38
CA ASP A 176 4.19 8.73 -1.81
C ASP A 176 3.00 8.52 -0.85
N VAL A 177 2.61 9.62 -0.22
CA VAL A 177 1.57 9.68 0.81
C VAL A 177 0.53 10.73 0.45
N ASN A 178 -0.74 10.37 0.63
CA ASN A 178 -1.92 11.21 0.45
C ASN A 178 -1.95 11.94 -0.90
N LYS A 179 -1.60 11.21 -1.97
CA LYS A 179 -1.59 11.70 -3.35
C LYS A 179 -2.93 11.46 -4.04
N THR A 180 -3.25 12.30 -5.01
CA THR A 180 -4.26 11.97 -6.01
C THR A 180 -3.57 11.24 -7.13
N MET A 181 -3.88 9.95 -7.29
CA MET A 181 -3.32 9.10 -8.34
C MET A 181 -4.37 8.82 -9.40
N GLU A 182 -3.94 8.53 -10.62
CA GLU A 182 -4.82 8.18 -11.72
C GLU A 182 -4.68 6.68 -12.02
N PHE A 183 -5.79 5.97 -12.07
CA PHE A 183 -5.82 4.53 -12.31
C PHE A 183 -6.52 4.25 -13.63
N ALA A 184 -6.06 3.23 -14.35
CA ALA A 184 -6.89 2.62 -15.38
C ALA A 184 -8.06 1.90 -14.69
N LEU A 185 -9.25 2.08 -15.26
CA LEU A 185 -10.53 1.60 -14.75
C LEU A 185 -11.03 0.47 -15.62
N SER A 186 -11.71 -0.50 -15.04
CA SER A 186 -12.44 -1.48 -15.84
C SER A 186 -13.63 -0.84 -16.57
N ASP A 187 -14.08 -1.49 -17.65
CA ASP A 187 -15.16 -0.98 -18.51
C ASP A 187 -16.47 -0.70 -17.75
N SER A 188 -16.66 -1.41 -16.64
CA SER A 188 -17.80 -1.31 -15.73
C SER A 188 -17.93 0.07 -15.04
N TYR A 189 -16.90 0.92 -15.05
CA TYR A 189 -17.00 2.26 -14.49
C TYR A 189 -17.75 3.23 -15.42
N GLU A 190 -18.81 3.83 -14.87
CA GLU A 190 -19.64 4.85 -15.54
C GLU A 190 -19.00 6.24 -15.54
N LYS A 191 -18.02 6.50 -14.67
CA LYS A 191 -17.35 7.80 -14.54
C LYS A 191 -15.85 7.63 -14.73
N TRP A 192 -15.28 8.46 -15.58
CA TRP A 192 -13.85 8.54 -15.87
C TRP A 192 -13.42 9.99 -16.05
N SER A 193 -12.13 10.25 -15.90
CA SER A 193 -11.49 11.55 -16.10
C SER A 193 -10.95 11.73 -17.51
N ARG A 194 -10.42 10.66 -18.14
CA ARG A 194 -9.96 10.66 -19.54
C ARG A 194 -10.03 9.26 -20.14
N ILE A 195 -9.87 9.19 -21.46
CA ILE A 195 -9.72 7.93 -22.23
C ILE A 195 -8.44 8.04 -23.04
N GLU A 196 -7.64 6.97 -23.04
CA GLU A 196 -6.42 6.85 -23.84
C GLU A 196 -6.33 5.43 -24.39
N ASN A 197 -6.15 5.29 -25.71
CA ASN A 197 -6.10 3.99 -26.42
C ASN A 197 -7.28 3.05 -26.09
N GLY A 198 -8.47 3.61 -25.88
CA GLY A 198 -9.68 2.85 -25.52
C GLY A 198 -9.80 2.49 -24.03
N VAL A 199 -8.78 2.77 -23.21
CA VAL A 199 -8.79 2.53 -21.77
C VAL A 199 -9.30 3.76 -21.03
N LYS A 200 -10.24 3.57 -20.10
CA LYS A 200 -10.77 4.63 -19.21
C LYS A 200 -9.82 4.85 -18.03
N TYR A 201 -9.59 6.12 -17.68
CA TYR A 201 -8.76 6.49 -16.53
C TYR A 201 -9.54 7.34 -15.54
N GLY A 202 -9.33 7.13 -14.23
CA GLY A 202 -9.99 7.87 -13.16
C GLY A 202 -9.02 8.34 -12.08
N LYS A 203 -9.19 9.58 -11.60
CA LYS A 203 -8.43 10.12 -10.48
C LYS A 203 -9.05 9.71 -9.14
N VAL A 204 -8.24 9.11 -8.28
CA VAL A 204 -8.62 8.72 -6.92
C VAL A 204 -7.77 9.51 -5.93
N PRO A 205 -8.38 10.33 -5.05
CA PRO A 205 -7.66 11.11 -4.07
C PRO A 205 -7.24 10.26 -2.86
N ALA A 206 -6.30 10.82 -2.09
CA ALA A 206 -5.88 10.28 -0.80
C ALA A 206 -5.37 8.84 -0.89
N ILE A 207 -4.49 8.55 -1.85
CA ILE A 207 -3.78 7.29 -1.96
C ILE A 207 -2.41 7.42 -1.31
N SER A 208 -2.03 6.38 -0.57
CA SER A 208 -0.73 6.27 0.09
C SER A 208 -0.17 4.86 -0.11
N TRP A 209 1.15 4.75 -0.15
CA TRP A 209 1.82 3.47 0.05
C TRP A 209 1.91 3.13 1.54
N PHE A 210 1.69 1.86 1.86
CA PHE A 210 1.82 1.27 3.19
C PHE A 210 2.84 0.14 3.13
N THR A 211 3.76 0.12 4.09
CA THR A 211 4.90 -0.80 4.04
C THR A 211 5.38 -1.16 5.44
N ASN A 212 6.15 -2.23 5.53
CA ASN A 212 7.01 -2.54 6.66
C ASN A 212 8.45 -2.85 6.20
N LEU A 213 8.79 -2.44 4.97
CA LEU A 213 10.15 -2.38 4.46
C LEU A 213 10.80 -1.08 4.93
N GLU A 214 12.10 -1.13 5.22
CA GLU A 214 12.80 0.02 5.77
C GLU A 214 12.86 1.18 4.76
N THR A 215 12.79 2.41 5.24
CA THR A 215 12.88 3.61 4.38
C THR A 215 13.80 4.65 5.01
N ASP A 216 14.65 5.29 4.21
CA ASP A 216 15.42 6.46 4.67
C ASP A 216 14.50 7.59 5.17
N LYS A 217 13.36 7.81 4.49
CA LYS A 217 12.32 8.78 4.85
C LYS A 217 11.86 8.64 6.30
N ARG A 218 11.75 7.42 6.80
CA ARG A 218 11.31 7.13 8.17
C ARG A 218 12.30 7.59 9.23
N HIS A 219 13.56 7.73 8.88
CA HIS A 219 14.61 8.18 9.80
C HIS A 219 15.03 9.63 9.55
N GLN A 220 14.31 10.37 8.70
CA GLN A 220 14.56 11.80 8.50
C GLN A 220 14.06 12.58 9.71
N GLU A 221 14.98 13.26 10.39
CA GLU A 221 14.63 14.20 11.44
C GLU A 221 13.78 15.35 10.88
N LEU A 222 12.66 15.64 11.55
CA LEU A 222 11.87 16.82 11.32
C LEU A 222 12.57 18.01 11.99
N ILE A 223 13.01 18.98 11.18
CA ILE A 223 13.66 20.19 11.69
C ILE A 223 12.62 21.04 12.42
N LEU A 224 12.80 21.19 13.74
CA LEU A 224 11.95 22.00 14.60
C LEU A 224 12.58 23.39 14.79
N TYR A 225 11.75 24.44 14.72
CA TYR A 225 12.22 25.83 14.86
C TYR A 225 11.32 26.69 15.73
N LYS A 226 10.06 26.31 15.93
CA LYS A 226 9.14 27.04 16.82
C LYS A 226 9.56 26.90 18.28
N LYS A 227 9.23 27.93 19.07
CA LYS A 227 9.34 27.90 20.53
C LYS A 227 7.95 27.88 21.12
N TYR A 228 7.77 27.13 22.19
CA TYR A 228 6.52 27.02 22.89
C TYR A 228 6.13 28.34 23.57
N THR A 229 4.87 28.74 23.39
CA THR A 229 4.16 29.75 24.18
C THR A 229 2.75 29.27 24.48
N ALA A 230 2.22 29.58 25.66
CA ALA A 230 0.89 29.13 26.07
C ALA A 230 -0.23 29.73 25.19
N GLU A 231 0.03 30.90 24.60
CA GLU A 231 -0.89 31.59 23.71
C GLU A 231 -0.99 30.95 22.32
N GLU A 232 0.13 30.51 21.73
CA GLU A 232 0.13 29.85 20.41
C GLU A 232 -0.25 28.36 20.50
N PHE A 233 0.06 27.71 21.61
CA PHE A 233 -0.12 26.27 21.82
C PHE A 233 -1.00 26.01 23.05
N PRO A 234 -2.32 26.24 22.92
CA PRO A 234 -3.25 26.07 24.04
C PRO A 234 -3.26 24.62 24.52
N LYS A 235 -3.48 24.43 25.82
CA LYS A 235 -3.64 23.10 26.42
C LYS A 235 -5.04 22.55 26.17
N TYR A 236 -5.13 21.22 26.09
CA TYR A 236 -6.40 20.50 26.11
C TYR A 236 -7.01 20.51 27.53
N ASP A 237 -8.34 20.56 27.62
CA ASP A 237 -9.05 20.58 28.91
C ASP A 237 -9.01 19.22 29.64
N ASN A 238 -8.99 18.12 28.88
CA ASN A 238 -9.24 16.76 29.37
C ASN A 238 -8.01 15.84 29.29
N TYR A 239 -6.86 16.35 28.85
CA TYR A 239 -5.64 15.60 28.70
C TYR A 239 -4.45 16.57 28.80
N ASP A 240 -3.39 16.21 29.51
CA ASP A 240 -2.20 17.08 29.63
C ASP A 240 -1.37 17.03 28.34
N ALA A 241 -1.87 17.72 27.33
CA ALA A 241 -1.24 17.94 26.05
C ALA A 241 -1.50 19.36 25.57
N ILE A 242 -0.66 19.82 24.64
CA ILE A 242 -0.88 21.06 23.88
C ILE A 242 -1.46 20.72 22.50
N GLU A 243 -2.25 21.63 21.95
CA GLU A 243 -2.69 21.57 20.56
C GLU A 243 -1.62 22.17 19.64
N VAL A 244 -1.22 21.41 18.61
CA VAL A 244 -0.29 21.83 17.57
C VAL A 244 -0.97 21.61 16.23
N SER A 245 -1.71 22.60 15.73
CA SER A 245 -2.58 22.41 14.57
C SER A 245 -1.85 22.24 13.23
N LYS A 246 -0.53 22.44 13.18
CA LYS A 246 0.30 22.21 12.00
C LYS A 246 1.60 21.52 12.37
N VAL A 247 2.00 20.52 11.59
CA VAL A 247 3.26 19.77 11.78
C VAL A 247 4.49 20.69 11.80
N VAL A 248 4.50 21.74 10.98
CA VAL A 248 5.61 22.70 10.92
C VAL A 248 5.74 23.56 12.18
N ASP A 249 4.68 23.62 13.00
CA ASP A 249 4.67 24.43 14.21
C ASP A 249 5.06 23.64 15.46
N ILE A 250 5.43 22.36 15.34
CA ILE A 250 5.90 21.54 16.47
C ILE A 250 7.07 22.28 17.17
N PRO A 251 6.90 22.64 18.47
CA PRO A 251 7.91 23.39 19.20
C PRO A 251 9.14 22.52 19.52
N GLN A 252 10.34 23.11 19.40
CA GLN A 252 11.60 22.41 19.65
C GLN A 252 11.95 22.26 21.14
N ASP A 253 11.30 23.05 21.99
CA ASP A 253 11.58 23.21 23.42
C ASP A 253 10.45 22.68 24.30
N TYR A 254 9.65 21.73 23.79
CA TYR A 254 8.54 21.10 24.49
C TYR A 254 8.57 19.57 24.36
N ASP A 255 8.86 18.89 25.46
CA ASP A 255 8.97 17.42 25.51
C ASP A 255 7.67 16.71 25.95
N GLY A 256 6.58 17.46 26.16
CA GLY A 256 5.29 16.92 26.61
C GLY A 256 4.45 16.32 25.48
N VAL A 257 3.26 15.81 25.83
CA VAL A 257 2.34 15.27 24.80
C VAL A 257 1.75 16.40 23.96
N MET A 258 1.63 16.14 22.66
CA MET A 258 1.13 17.08 21.67
C MET A 258 0.01 16.43 20.86
N GLY A 259 -1.11 17.15 20.68
CA GLY A 259 -2.10 16.86 19.65
C GLY A 259 -1.61 17.41 18.32
N VAL A 260 -1.40 16.54 17.34
CA VAL A 260 -0.93 16.91 15.99
C VAL A 260 -1.89 16.41 14.90
N PRO A 261 -1.91 17.01 13.71
CA PRO A 261 -2.74 16.53 12.61
C PRO A 261 -2.27 15.15 12.14
N ILE A 262 -3.19 14.33 11.63
CA ILE A 262 -2.86 12.98 11.14
C ILE A 262 -1.82 12.97 10.01
N THR A 263 -1.67 14.10 9.29
CA THR A 263 -0.64 14.29 8.26
C THR A 263 0.79 14.25 8.82
N PHE A 264 0.95 14.37 10.14
CA PHE A 264 2.22 14.14 10.84
C PHE A 264 2.83 12.78 10.53
N LEU A 265 2.02 11.75 10.30
CA LEU A 265 2.52 10.39 10.01
C LEU A 265 3.36 10.29 8.74
N ASP A 266 3.24 11.24 7.79
CA ASP A 266 4.15 11.34 6.63
C ASP A 266 5.59 11.70 7.04
N LYS A 267 5.74 12.38 8.19
CA LYS A 267 7.00 12.89 8.75
C LYS A 267 7.40 12.18 10.04
N PHE A 268 6.70 11.09 10.39
CA PHE A 268 6.91 10.41 11.64
C PHE A 268 8.24 9.65 11.61
N ASN A 269 9.18 10.12 12.44
CA ASN A 269 10.43 9.45 12.73
C ASN A 269 10.38 8.84 14.14
N PRO A 270 10.49 7.50 14.29
CA PRO A 270 10.40 6.83 15.59
C PRO A 270 11.60 7.11 16.49
N ASP A 271 12.72 7.60 15.93
CA ASP A 271 13.91 7.99 16.69
C ASP A 271 13.76 9.39 17.30
N GLN A 272 12.83 10.20 16.77
CA GLN A 272 12.57 11.56 17.22
C GLN A 272 11.28 11.69 18.05
N PHE A 273 10.24 10.90 17.74
CA PHE A 273 8.93 11.03 18.35
C PHE A 273 8.36 9.67 18.79
N GLU A 274 7.51 9.70 19.82
CA GLU A 274 6.71 8.56 20.25
C GLU A 274 5.22 8.79 19.93
N LEU A 275 4.56 7.80 19.31
CA LEU A 275 3.11 7.84 19.11
C LEU A 275 2.37 7.35 20.35
N ILE A 276 1.64 8.26 21.03
CA ILE A 276 0.91 7.93 22.26
C ILE A 276 -0.48 7.33 21.99
N GLY A 277 -1.24 7.87 21.04
CA GLY A 277 -2.61 7.46 20.80
C GLY A 277 -3.32 8.26 19.71
N SER A 278 -4.61 8.00 19.52
CA SER A 278 -5.48 8.76 18.64
C SER A 278 -6.78 9.07 19.38
N ASN A 279 -7.23 10.31 19.36
CA ASN A 279 -8.49 10.75 19.96
C ASN A 279 -9.74 10.17 19.28
N ARG A 280 -9.59 9.38 18.21
CA ARG A 280 -10.71 8.70 17.54
C ARG A 280 -11.19 7.46 18.28
N TRP A 281 -10.40 6.87 19.21
CA TRP A 281 -10.66 5.56 19.82
C TRP A 281 -10.30 5.49 21.29
#